data_AF-A0A6L7ZY38-F1
#
_entry.id   AF-A0A6L7ZY38-F1
#
_cell.length_a   1.000
_cell.length_b   1.000
_cell.length_c   1.000
_cell.angle_alpha   90.00
_cell.angle_beta   90.00
_cell.angle_gamma   90.00
#
_symmetry.space_group_name_H-M   'P 1'
#
loop_
_entity.id
_entity.type
_entity.pdbx_description
1 polymer ?
#
loop_
_entity_poly.entity_id
_entity_poly.type
_entity_poly.pdbx_seq_one_letter_code
_entity_poly.pdbx_strand_id
1 'polypeptide(L)'
;MTLFIRVFLALVALAAVATVAAWLAETPGAVTLAWRDWRVDTSVAMLALLVVLLFLAGAGIYQLWRLFLRAPRSMIENRAARRRENGYLALTRGMVAVAAGDAAEARRQARKASEVLGRPPGALLIGAQAAQMDGRPDVARKFYEAMLDTRETELLGLRGLLTLAEQAGDD
;
A
#
# COMPACT_ATOMS: atom_id res chain seq x y z
N MET A 1 -14.51 11.01 16.08
CA MET A 1 -14.56 11.97 17.21
C MET A 1 -13.39 12.95 17.28
N THR A 2 -12.30 12.78 16.53
CA THR A 2 -11.15 13.72 16.54
C THR A 2 -11.28 14.88 15.55
N LEU A 3 -12.08 14.73 14.48
CA LEU A 3 -12.30 15.78 13.47
C LEU A 3 -13.11 16.96 14.04
N PHE A 4 -14.22 16.68 14.71
CA PHE A 4 -15.11 17.70 15.28
C PHE A 4 -14.39 18.56 16.34
N ILE A 5 -13.61 17.93 17.22
CA ILE A 5 -12.79 18.62 18.23
C ILE A 5 -11.72 19.51 17.57
N ARG A 6 -11.07 19.04 16.50
CA ARG A 6 -10.08 19.83 15.77
C ARG A 6 -10.69 21.03 15.06
N VAL A 7 -11.85 20.86 14.44
CA VAL A 7 -12.58 21.95 13.76
C VAL A 7 -13.06 22.98 14.77
N PHE A 8 -13.63 22.55 15.90
CA PHE A 8 -14.07 23.43 16.97
C PHE A 8 -12.89 24.24 17.56
N LEU A 9 -11.77 23.59 17.88
CA LEU A 9 -10.57 24.27 18.37
C LEU A 9 -9.97 25.24 17.32
N ALA A 10 -10.02 24.90 16.04
CA ALA A 10 -9.54 25.79 14.98
C ALA A 10 -10.41 27.04 14.85
N LEU A 11 -11.75 26.90 14.96
CA LEU A 11 -12.67 28.03 14.94
C LEU A 11 -12.48 28.96 16.15
N VAL A 12 -12.30 28.38 17.35
CA VAL A 12 -12.01 29.16 18.57
C VAL A 12 -10.69 29.90 18.46
N ALA A 13 -9.64 29.25 17.95
CA ALA A 13 -8.34 29.90 17.74
C ALA A 13 -8.43 31.01 16.68
N LEU A 14 -9.16 30.78 15.59
CA LEU A 14 -9.38 31.80 14.55
C LEU A 14 -10.13 33.01 15.08
N ALA A 15 -11.17 32.78 15.89
CA ALA A 15 -11.92 33.85 16.54
C ALA A 15 -11.01 34.65 17.49
N ALA A 16 -10.21 33.99 18.32
CA ALA A 16 -9.26 34.66 19.22
C ALA A 16 -8.23 35.50 18.45
N VAL A 17 -7.66 34.97 17.36
CA VAL A 17 -6.71 35.71 16.51
C VAL A 17 -7.40 36.92 15.87
N ALA A 18 -8.63 36.76 15.36
CA ALA A 18 -9.38 37.85 14.75
C ALA A 18 -9.70 38.96 15.77
N THR A 19 -10.08 38.61 17.00
CA THR A 19 -10.33 39.57 18.08
C THR A 19 -9.07 40.33 18.47
N VAL A 20 -7.94 39.64 18.62
CA VAL A 20 -6.65 40.27 18.93
C VAL A 20 -6.19 41.18 17.79
N ALA A 21 -6.37 40.75 16.54
CA ALA A 21 -6.02 41.55 15.36
C ALA A 21 -6.88 42.81 15.23
N ALA A 22 -8.20 42.70 15.47
CA ALA A 22 -9.12 43.84 15.44
C ALA A 22 -8.76 44.87 16.53
N TRP A 23 -8.52 44.42 17.75
CA TRP A 23 -8.10 45.29 18.86
C TRP A 23 -6.77 46.00 18.57
N LEU A 24 -5.82 45.30 17.94
CA LEU A 24 -4.54 45.87 17.51
C LEU A 24 -4.68 46.89 16.37
N ALA A 25 -5.62 46.68 15.45
CA ALA A 25 -5.86 47.60 14.34
C ALA A 25 -6.47 48.93 14.82
N GLU A 26 -7.26 48.90 15.90
CA GLU A 26 -7.91 50.07 16.48
C GLU A 26 -6.99 50.85 17.45
N THR A 27 -5.85 50.29 17.85
CA THR A 27 -4.92 50.93 18.78
C THR A 27 -3.71 51.52 18.02
N PRO A 28 -3.61 52.85 17.85
CA PRO A 28 -2.46 53.47 17.19
C PRO A 28 -1.22 53.38 18.09
N GLY A 29 -0.46 52.30 17.96
CA GLY A 29 0.82 52.10 18.63
C GLY A 29 1.96 51.98 17.62
N ALA A 30 3.06 52.67 17.88
CA ALA A 30 4.34 52.43 17.22
C ALA A 30 5.18 51.51 18.11
N VAL A 31 5.70 50.42 17.56
CA VAL A 31 6.67 49.55 18.23
C VAL A 31 8.04 49.87 17.67
N THR A 32 8.91 50.35 18.54
CA THR A 32 10.32 50.56 18.20
C THR A 32 11.11 49.37 18.70
N LEU A 33 11.57 48.51 17.79
CA LEU A 33 12.57 47.50 18.10
C LEU A 33 13.96 48.16 18.06
N ALA A 34 14.58 48.31 19.22
CA ALA A 34 15.98 48.72 19.31
C ALA A 34 16.84 47.50 19.63
N TRP A 35 17.72 47.11 18.70
CA TRP A 35 18.75 46.11 18.91
C TRP A 35 20.11 46.73 18.59
N ARG A 36 20.89 47.03 19.63
CA ARG A 36 22.20 47.68 19.51
C ARG A 36 22.06 49.01 18.75
N ASP A 37 22.79 49.23 17.65
CA ASP A 37 22.68 50.44 16.81
C ASP A 37 21.53 50.37 15.78
N TRP A 38 20.79 49.26 15.76
CA TRP A 38 19.67 49.05 14.84
C TRP A 38 18.35 49.44 15.49
N ARG A 39 17.64 50.36 14.86
CA ARG A 39 16.33 50.82 15.29
C ARG A 39 15.34 50.62 14.16
N VAL A 40 14.34 49.80 14.40
CA VAL A 40 13.27 49.51 13.46
C VAL A 40 11.97 50.00 14.07
N ASP A 41 11.44 51.08 13.51
CA ASP A 41 10.12 51.59 13.85
C ASP A 41 9.09 50.87 12.96
N THR A 42 8.17 50.16 13.59
CA THR A 42 7.15 49.38 12.89
C THR A 42 5.83 49.50 13.62
N SER A 43 4.71 49.45 12.88
CA SER A 43 3.39 49.47 13.50
C SER A 43 3.13 48.16 14.25
N VAL A 44 2.36 48.22 15.34
CA VAL A 44 1.95 47.01 16.08
C VAL A 44 1.26 46.00 15.14
N ALA A 45 0.48 46.49 14.17
CA ALA A 45 -0.18 45.68 13.16
C ALA A 45 0.80 44.88 12.28
N MET A 46 1.89 45.50 11.83
CA MET A 46 2.89 44.83 10.99
C MET A 46 3.68 43.78 11.78
N LEU A 47 4.01 44.07 13.05
CA LEU A 47 4.69 43.11 13.92
C LEU A 47 3.78 41.91 14.21
N ALA A 48 2.50 42.13 14.47
CA ALA A 48 1.53 41.05 14.66
C ALA A 48 1.36 40.20 13.39
N LEU A 49 1.29 40.81 12.22
CA LEU A 49 1.25 40.09 10.94
C LEU A 49 2.47 39.18 10.76
N LEU A 50 3.66 39.67 11.12
CA LEU A 50 4.92 38.93 11.02
C LEU A 50 4.94 37.72 11.97
N VAL A 51 4.43 37.89 13.19
CA VAL A 51 4.28 36.80 14.17
C VAL A 51 3.29 35.74 13.65
N VAL A 52 2.15 36.16 13.09
CA VAL A 52 1.17 35.24 12.50
C VAL A 52 1.77 34.46 11.33
N LEU A 53 2.48 35.14 10.43
CA LEU A 53 3.16 34.51 9.29
C LEU A 53 4.22 33.50 9.74
N LEU A 54 5.03 33.84 10.75
CA LEU A 54 6.02 32.94 11.31
C LEU A 54 5.37 31.69 11.91
N PHE A 55 4.25 31.86 12.63
CA PHE A 55 3.52 30.76 13.21
C PHE A 55 2.89 29.84 12.15
N LEU A 56 2.31 30.42 11.10
CA LEU A 56 1.77 29.68 9.95
C LEU A 56 2.88 28.92 9.20
N ALA A 57 4.03 29.55 8.98
CA ALA A 57 5.18 28.90 8.37
C ALA A 57 5.68 27.72 9.22
N GLY A 58 5.84 27.92 10.53
CA GLY A 58 6.23 26.86 11.47
C GLY A 58 5.22 25.70 11.50
N ALA A 59 3.92 25.99 11.54
CA ALA A 59 2.86 24.99 11.47
C ALA A 59 2.87 24.23 10.13
N GLY A 60 3.13 24.92 9.02
CA GLY A 60 3.30 24.34 7.69
C GLY A 60 4.47 23.37 7.63
N ILE A 61 5.64 23.78 8.14
CA ILE A 61 6.84 22.94 8.23
C ILE A 61 6.56 21.71 9.10
N TYR A 62 5.91 21.88 10.25
CA TYR A 62 5.57 20.76 11.14
C TYR A 62 4.61 19.76 10.49
N GLN A 63 3.61 20.23 9.76
CA GLN A 63 2.71 19.37 8.98
C GLN A 63 3.46 18.62 7.88
N LEU A 64 4.36 19.30 7.17
CA LEU A 64 5.18 18.69 6.12
C LEU A 64 6.10 17.60 6.69
N TRP A 65 6.74 17.89 7.82
CA TRP A 65 7.57 16.94 8.57
C TRP A 65 6.77 15.71 9.02
N ARG A 66 5.57 15.92 9.56
CA ARG A 66 4.67 14.84 9.98
C ARG A 66 4.19 14.01 8.80
N LEU A 67 3.89 14.64 7.65
CA LEU A 67 3.50 13.93 6.43
C LEU A 67 4.65 13.05 5.94
N PHE A 68 5.87 13.58 5.89
CA PHE A 68 7.07 12.81 5.51
C PHE A 68 7.32 11.62 6.43
N LEU A 69 7.13 11.76 7.75
CA LEU A 69 7.33 10.66 8.70
C LEU A 69 6.19 9.63 8.73
N ARG A 70 4.94 10.04 8.43
CA ARG A 70 3.76 9.13 8.50
C ARG A 70 3.42 8.47 7.16
N ALA A 71 3.78 9.06 6.03
CA ALA A 71 3.54 8.51 4.70
C ALA A 71 4.16 7.12 4.44
N PRO A 72 5.36 6.75 4.95
CA PRO A 72 5.93 5.45 4.63
C PRO A 72 5.24 4.28 5.34
N ARG A 73 4.69 4.46 6.56
CA ARG A 73 4.23 3.33 7.38
C ARG A 73 2.91 2.72 6.90
N SER A 74 1.89 3.52 6.57
CA SER A 74 0.60 2.97 6.10
C SER A 74 0.67 2.40 4.68
N MET A 75 1.64 2.84 3.87
CA MET A 75 1.80 2.40 2.49
C MET A 75 2.51 1.05 2.37
N ILE A 76 3.36 0.66 3.32
CA ILE A 76 4.15 -0.57 3.23
C ILE A 76 3.30 -1.77 3.68
N GLU A 77 2.58 -1.66 4.79
CA GLU A 77 1.73 -2.75 5.31
C GLU A 77 0.55 -3.04 4.38
N ASN A 78 -0.11 -2.01 3.85
CA ASN A 78 -1.21 -2.19 2.90
C ASN A 78 -0.76 -2.80 1.56
N ARG A 79 0.49 -2.59 1.15
CA ARG A 79 1.00 -3.17 -0.10
C ARG A 79 1.19 -4.68 0.01
N ALA A 80 1.70 -5.18 1.13
CA ALA A 80 1.89 -6.62 1.34
C ALA A 80 0.54 -7.35 1.37
N ALA A 81 -0.44 -6.80 2.10
CA ALA A 81 -1.79 -7.35 2.17
C ALA A 81 -2.47 -7.40 0.79
N ARG A 82 -2.46 -6.29 0.04
CA ARG A 82 -3.01 -6.22 -1.32
C ARG A 82 -2.30 -7.17 -2.29
N ARG A 83 -0.99 -7.36 -2.15
CA ARG A 83 -0.27 -8.35 -2.97
C ARG A 83 -0.80 -9.76 -2.69
N ARG A 84 -0.89 -10.17 -1.43
CA ARG A 84 -1.43 -11.50 -1.08
C ARG A 84 -2.86 -11.72 -1.59
N GLU A 85 -3.74 -10.73 -1.41
CA GLU A 85 -5.10 -10.77 -1.93
C GLU A 85 -5.13 -11.00 -3.45
N ASN A 86 -4.31 -10.25 -4.20
CA ASN A 86 -4.17 -10.44 -5.65
C ASN A 86 -3.62 -11.82 -6.03
N GLY A 87 -2.77 -12.42 -5.19
CA GLY A 87 -2.25 -13.77 -5.37
C GLY A 87 -3.33 -14.84 -5.22
N TYR A 88 -4.17 -14.73 -4.20
CA TYR A 88 -5.30 -15.65 -4.00
C TYR A 88 -6.36 -15.48 -5.10
N LEU A 89 -6.63 -14.25 -5.53
CA LEU A 89 -7.52 -14.01 -6.66
C LEU A 89 -7.01 -14.67 -7.95
N ALA A 90 -5.69 -14.67 -8.18
CA ALA A 90 -5.08 -15.37 -9.30
C ALA A 90 -5.28 -16.90 -9.18
N LEU A 91 -5.11 -17.48 -7.98
CA LEU A 91 -5.41 -18.91 -7.76
C LEU A 91 -6.86 -19.24 -8.14
N THR A 92 -7.83 -18.48 -7.63
CA THR A 92 -9.25 -18.72 -7.93
C THR A 92 -9.54 -18.63 -9.42
N ARG A 93 -9.00 -17.61 -10.11
CA ARG A 93 -9.16 -17.47 -11.57
C ARG A 93 -8.49 -18.62 -12.34
N GLY A 94 -7.33 -19.08 -11.88
CA GLY A 94 -6.65 -20.23 -12.46
C GLY A 94 -7.48 -21.51 -12.34
N MET A 95 -8.12 -21.75 -11.19
CA MET A 95 -9.04 -22.89 -11.02
C MET A 95 -10.24 -22.81 -11.97
N VAL A 96 -10.83 -21.62 -12.13
CA VAL A 96 -11.93 -21.41 -13.08
C VAL A 96 -11.47 -21.67 -14.52
N ALA A 97 -10.28 -21.20 -14.90
CA ALA A 97 -9.72 -21.44 -16.22
C ALA A 97 -9.46 -22.93 -16.49
N VAL A 98 -8.95 -23.67 -15.50
CA VAL A 98 -8.83 -25.15 -15.60
C VAL A 98 -10.20 -25.80 -15.80
N ALA A 99 -11.20 -25.40 -15.00
CA ALA A 99 -12.55 -25.94 -15.14
C ALA A 99 -13.19 -25.61 -16.49
N ALA A 100 -12.81 -24.49 -17.11
CA ALA A 100 -13.23 -24.08 -18.44
C ALA A 100 -12.42 -24.72 -19.58
N GLY A 101 -11.35 -25.46 -19.29
CA GLY A 101 -10.44 -26.00 -20.29
C GLY A 101 -9.49 -24.97 -20.92
N ASP A 102 -9.39 -23.76 -20.38
CA ASP A 102 -8.50 -22.71 -20.88
C ASP A 102 -7.10 -22.86 -20.27
N ALA A 103 -6.27 -23.67 -20.94
CA ALA A 103 -4.90 -23.94 -20.52
C ALA A 103 -4.00 -22.70 -20.50
N ALA A 104 -4.20 -21.78 -21.45
CA ALA A 104 -3.38 -20.59 -21.56
C ALA A 104 -3.60 -19.64 -20.37
N GLU A 105 -4.87 -19.38 -20.03
CA GLU A 105 -5.20 -18.51 -18.90
C GLU A 105 -4.91 -19.22 -17.56
N ALA A 106 -5.16 -20.52 -17.45
CA ALA A 106 -4.79 -21.31 -16.27
C ALA A 106 -3.28 -21.20 -15.95
N ARG A 107 -2.43 -21.40 -16.97
CA ARG A 107 -0.96 -21.27 -16.84
C ARG A 107 -0.56 -19.86 -16.44
N ARG A 108 -1.17 -18.84 -17.04
CA ARG A 108 -0.88 -17.43 -16.75
C ARG A 108 -1.24 -17.06 -15.31
N GLN A 109 -2.39 -17.50 -14.82
CA GLN A 109 -2.82 -17.25 -13.45
C GLN A 109 -2.01 -18.05 -12.43
N ALA A 110 -1.67 -19.30 -12.72
CA ALA A 110 -0.76 -20.11 -11.90
C ALA A 110 0.62 -19.45 -11.73
N ARG A 111 1.18 -18.92 -12.82
CA ARG A 111 2.45 -18.18 -12.77
C ARG A 111 2.33 -16.93 -11.90
N LYS A 112 1.27 -16.14 -12.09
CA LYS A 112 1.02 -14.93 -11.30
C LYS A 112 0.86 -15.23 -9.81
N ALA A 113 0.10 -16.27 -9.47
CA ALA A 113 -0.05 -16.74 -8.10
C ALA A 113 1.30 -17.18 -7.51
N SER A 114 2.11 -17.91 -8.29
CA SER A 114 3.43 -18.38 -7.88
C SER A 114 4.40 -17.24 -7.57
N GLU A 115 4.43 -16.20 -8.41
CA GLU A 115 5.28 -15.02 -8.23
C GLU A 115 4.90 -14.20 -6.99
N VAL A 116 3.61 -14.17 -6.64
CA VAL A 116 3.09 -13.36 -5.53
C VAL A 116 3.10 -14.10 -4.19
N LEU A 117 2.75 -15.38 -4.20
CA LEU A 117 2.55 -16.21 -3.00
C LEU A 117 3.72 -17.15 -2.71
N GLY A 118 4.74 -17.22 -3.58
CA GLY A 118 5.90 -18.08 -3.39
C GLY A 118 5.63 -19.55 -3.72
N ARG A 119 5.07 -19.80 -4.91
CA ARG A 119 4.77 -21.16 -5.44
C ARG A 119 3.90 -22.03 -4.50
N PRO A 120 2.70 -21.58 -4.12
CA PRO A 120 1.83 -22.37 -3.25
C PRO A 120 1.36 -23.67 -3.96
N PRO A 121 1.00 -24.73 -3.20
CA PRO A 121 0.45 -25.98 -3.70
C PRO A 121 -0.58 -25.85 -4.83
N GLY A 122 -1.57 -24.98 -4.64
CA GLY A 122 -2.62 -24.76 -5.64
C GLY A 122 -2.10 -24.19 -6.96
N ALA A 123 -1.06 -23.35 -6.93
CA ALA A 123 -0.47 -22.82 -8.16
C ALA A 123 0.33 -23.89 -8.91
N LEU A 124 1.02 -24.78 -8.20
CA LEU A 124 1.71 -25.91 -8.80
C LEU A 124 0.72 -26.86 -9.48
N LEU A 125 -0.43 -27.14 -8.85
CA LEU A 125 -1.46 -28.01 -9.41
C LEU A 125 -2.11 -27.42 -10.65
N ILE A 126 -2.52 -26.15 -10.60
CA ILE A 126 -3.07 -25.45 -11.77
C ILE A 126 -2.03 -25.43 -12.91
N GLY A 127 -0.75 -25.23 -12.59
CA GLY A 127 0.34 -25.29 -13.56
C GLY A 127 0.50 -26.67 -14.21
N ALA A 128 0.42 -27.75 -13.41
CA ALA A 128 0.46 -29.12 -13.91
C ALA A 128 -0.73 -29.43 -14.82
N GLN A 129 -1.95 -29.09 -14.38
CA GLN A 129 -3.18 -29.29 -15.16
C GLN A 129 -3.18 -28.47 -16.45
N ALA A 130 -2.71 -27.23 -16.41
CA ALA A 130 -2.56 -26.42 -17.61
C ALA A 130 -1.58 -27.06 -18.62
N ALA A 131 -0.46 -27.60 -18.14
CA ALA A 131 0.48 -28.32 -19.00
C ALA A 131 -0.10 -29.62 -19.57
N GLN A 132 -0.92 -30.35 -18.81
CA GLN A 132 -1.64 -31.52 -19.33
C GLN A 132 -2.63 -31.15 -20.43
N MET A 133 -3.43 -30.10 -20.22
CA MET A 133 -4.38 -29.59 -21.23
C MET A 133 -3.66 -29.10 -22.51
N ASP A 134 -2.46 -28.55 -22.36
CA ASP A 134 -1.58 -28.14 -23.47
C ASP A 134 -0.90 -29.35 -24.20
N GLY A 135 -1.10 -30.59 -23.74
CA GLY A 135 -0.44 -31.77 -24.30
C GLY A 135 1.06 -31.84 -24.02
N ARG A 136 1.50 -31.27 -22.88
CA ARG A 136 2.91 -31.17 -22.48
C ARG A 136 3.19 -31.95 -21.18
N PRO A 137 3.18 -33.30 -21.23
CA PRO A 137 3.34 -34.14 -20.05
C PRO A 137 4.70 -33.99 -19.37
N ASP A 138 5.75 -33.62 -20.12
CA ASP A 138 7.09 -33.32 -19.61
C ASP A 138 7.09 -32.10 -18.67
N VAL A 139 6.28 -31.09 -18.98
CA VAL A 139 6.12 -29.89 -18.15
C VAL A 139 5.23 -30.18 -16.95
N ALA A 140 4.14 -30.93 -17.15
CA ALA A 140 3.26 -31.35 -16.07
C ALA A 140 4.02 -32.15 -15.00
N ARG A 141 4.90 -33.07 -15.44
CA ARG A 141 5.78 -33.86 -14.58
C ARG A 141 6.59 -32.98 -13.62
N LYS A 142 7.23 -31.93 -14.13
CA LYS A 142 8.04 -31.00 -13.30
C LYS A 142 7.23 -30.33 -12.19
N PHE A 143 5.97 -30.01 -12.45
CA PHE A 143 5.09 -29.43 -11.43
C PHE A 143 4.70 -30.45 -10.36
N TYR A 144 4.40 -31.70 -10.74
CA TYR A 144 4.11 -32.76 -9.77
C TYR A 144 5.34 -33.22 -9.00
N GLU A 145 6.52 -33.26 -9.61
CA GLU A 145 7.79 -33.50 -8.91
C GLU A 145 8.04 -32.42 -7.85
N ALA A 146 7.80 -31.15 -8.18
CA ALA A 146 7.94 -30.05 -7.22
C ALA A 146 6.95 -30.15 -6.03
N MET A 147 5.87 -30.92 -6.15
CA MET A 147 4.96 -31.17 -5.02
C MET A 147 5.49 -32.22 -4.05
N LEU A 148 6.51 -33.00 -4.43
CA LEU A 148 7.14 -33.98 -3.55
C LEU A 148 8.03 -33.31 -2.49
N ASP A 149 8.41 -32.05 -2.69
CA ASP A 149 9.27 -31.29 -1.78
C ASP A 149 8.60 -31.00 -0.43
N THR A 150 7.26 -31.07 -0.35
CA THR A 150 6.52 -30.83 0.89
C THR A 150 5.54 -31.97 1.20
N ARG A 151 5.53 -32.41 2.46
CA ARG A 151 4.66 -33.53 2.92
C ARG A 151 3.17 -33.30 2.64
N GLU A 152 2.73 -32.04 2.66
CA GLU A 152 1.33 -31.69 2.42
C GLU A 152 0.88 -31.99 0.98
N THR A 153 1.79 -31.87 0.00
CA THR A 153 1.47 -32.10 -1.42
C THR A 153 2.06 -33.37 -2.01
N GLU A 154 2.87 -34.10 -1.25
CA GLU A 154 3.55 -35.33 -1.70
C GLU A 154 2.58 -36.34 -2.31
N LEU A 155 1.47 -36.65 -1.61
CA LEU A 155 0.45 -37.59 -2.09
C LEU A 155 -0.16 -37.12 -3.43
N LEU A 156 -0.42 -35.82 -3.56
CA LEU A 156 -0.99 -35.24 -4.77
C LEU A 156 0.01 -35.29 -5.93
N GLY A 157 1.29 -34.98 -5.66
CA GLY A 157 2.38 -35.09 -6.61
C GLY A 157 2.55 -36.52 -7.12
N LEU A 158 2.62 -37.50 -6.21
CA LEU A 158 2.72 -38.91 -6.55
C LEU A 158 1.55 -39.39 -7.41
N ARG A 159 0.32 -39.01 -7.05
CA ARG A 159 -0.87 -39.38 -7.84
C ARG A 159 -0.81 -38.79 -9.25
N GLY A 160 -0.42 -37.52 -9.39
CA GLY A 160 -0.25 -36.89 -10.70
C GLY A 160 0.82 -37.56 -11.55
N LEU A 161 1.95 -37.94 -10.95
CA LEU A 161 3.02 -38.66 -11.64
C LEU A 161 2.61 -40.06 -12.09
N LEU A 162 1.85 -40.79 -11.27
CA LEU A 162 1.29 -42.08 -11.64
C LEU A 162 0.36 -41.96 -12.84
N THR A 163 -0.57 -41.01 -12.82
CA THR A 163 -1.49 -40.77 -13.94
C THR A 163 -0.74 -40.40 -15.23
N LEU A 164 0.32 -39.60 -15.15
CA LEU A 164 1.17 -39.30 -16.31
C LEU A 164 1.91 -40.54 -16.85
N ALA A 165 2.33 -41.46 -15.96
CA ALA A 165 3.00 -42.69 -16.37
C ALA A 165 2.02 -43.69 -17.01
N GLU A 166 0.81 -43.80 -16.48
CA GLU A 166 -0.27 -44.60 -17.07
C GLU A 166 -0.61 -44.12 -18.48
N GLN A 167 -0.80 -42.81 -18.66
CA GLN A 167 -1.08 -42.22 -19.97
C GLN A 167 0.04 -42.42 -20.98
N ALA A 168 1.31 -42.43 -20.53
CA ALA A 168 2.46 -42.63 -21.41
C ALA A 168 2.72 -44.10 -21.77
N GLY A 169 2.11 -45.06 -21.06
CA GLY A 169 2.23 -46.49 -21.34
C GLY A 169 1.08 -47.07 -22.17
N ASP A 170 0.05 -46.27 -22.47
CA ASP A 170 -1.13 -46.63 -23.28
C ASP A 170 -0.97 -46.21 -24.77
N ASP A 171 0.22 -45.71 -25.15
CA ASP A 171 0.67 -45.37 -26.51
C ASP A 171 1.74 -46.37 -27.01
#